data_AF-A0AAN4U0Z6-F1
#
_entry.id   AF-A0AAN4U0Z6-F1
#
_cell.length_a   1.000
_cell.length_b   1.000
_cell.length_c   1.000
_cell.angle_alpha   90.00
_cell.angle_beta   90.00
_cell.angle_gamma   90.00
#
_symmetry.space_group_name_H-M   'P 1'
#
loop_
_entity.id
_entity.type
_entity.pdbx_description
1 polymer ?
#
loop_
_entity_poly.entity_id
_entity_poly.type
_entity_poly.pdbx_seq_one_letter_code
_entity_poly.pdbx_strand_id
1 'polypeptide(L)'
;MGPTFKDSKADQKLDMKVPSAPIAVSASVSDNEDIKNATYAFLKFYYSKDAAELSYGNSMFPATSYVGLTPDSKQYSMSAMADALSNGYESPVAAPDLTVPSAVQQSLYDGLFGVMQGTYTPQQALTKMDEALANSK
;
A
#
# COMPACT_ATOMS: atom_id res chain seq x y z
N MET A 1 -5.70 -16.65 -1.85
CA MET A 1 -5.27 -16.22 -3.21
C MET A 1 -6.47 -15.57 -3.88
N GLY A 2 -6.30 -14.41 -4.50
CA GLY A 2 -7.37 -13.74 -5.24
C GLY A 2 -7.78 -14.48 -6.52
N PRO A 3 -8.86 -14.05 -7.19
CA PRO A 3 -9.25 -14.60 -8.49
C PRO A 3 -8.19 -14.30 -9.55
N THR A 4 -8.04 -15.22 -10.51
CA THR A 4 -7.24 -15.00 -11.73
C THR A 4 -8.15 -14.84 -12.94
N PHE A 5 -7.82 -13.88 -13.79
CA PHE A 5 -8.59 -13.44 -14.93
C PHE A 5 -7.89 -13.87 -16.22
N LYS A 6 -8.59 -14.64 -17.07
CA LYS A 6 -8.00 -15.23 -18.29
C LYS A 6 -7.83 -14.23 -19.44
N ASP A 7 -8.50 -13.10 -19.35
CA ASP A 7 -8.51 -12.01 -20.32
C ASP A 7 -7.42 -10.95 -20.06
N SER A 8 -6.67 -11.08 -18.97
CA SER A 8 -5.52 -10.21 -18.67
C SER A 8 -4.21 -10.79 -19.17
N LYS A 9 -3.39 -9.95 -19.80
CA LYS A 9 -2.00 -10.25 -20.17
C LYS A 9 -0.98 -9.82 -19.09
N ALA A 10 -1.43 -9.10 -18.08
CA ALA A 10 -0.57 -8.65 -16.97
C ALA A 10 -0.31 -9.82 -16.01
N ASP A 11 0.83 -9.77 -15.31
CA ASP A 11 1.08 -10.70 -14.21
C ASP A 11 0.04 -10.44 -13.10
N GLN A 12 -0.49 -11.53 -12.55
CA GLN A 12 -1.51 -11.54 -11.52
C GLN A 12 -0.99 -12.16 -10.22
N LYS A 13 0.28 -12.60 -10.18
CA LYS A 13 0.98 -12.99 -8.95
C LYS A 13 1.55 -11.77 -8.23
N LEU A 14 0.65 -10.82 -7.96
CA LEU A 14 0.97 -9.55 -7.31
C LEU A 14 0.23 -9.45 -6.00
N ASP A 15 0.93 -8.93 -4.99
CA ASP A 15 0.37 -8.61 -3.68
C ASP A 15 0.70 -7.17 -3.33
N MET A 16 -0.28 -6.45 -2.80
CA MET A 16 -0.08 -5.10 -2.28
C MET A 16 0.70 -5.13 -0.97
N LYS A 17 2.04 -5.17 -1.08
CA LYS A 17 3.00 -5.01 0.05
C LYS A 17 3.61 -3.61 0.08
N VAL A 18 3.11 -2.71 -0.76
CA VAL A 18 3.56 -1.31 -0.84
C VAL A 18 3.26 -0.61 0.48
N PRO A 19 4.20 0.17 1.02
CA PRO A 19 3.92 1.04 2.16
C PRO A 19 2.74 1.96 1.82
N SER A 20 1.63 1.81 2.54
CA SER A 20 0.54 2.78 2.47
C SER A 20 1.01 4.08 3.11
N ALA A 21 0.98 5.19 2.37
CA ALA A 21 1.34 6.53 2.86
C ALA A 21 2.80 6.66 3.36
N PRO A 22 3.80 6.76 2.46
CA PRO A 22 5.16 7.11 2.88
C PRO A 22 5.18 8.46 3.61
N ILE A 23 6.07 8.61 4.60
CA ILE A 23 6.26 9.88 5.31
C ILE A 23 6.76 10.92 4.31
N ALA A 24 5.93 11.91 4.02
CA ALA A 24 6.31 13.08 3.23
C ALA A 24 6.90 14.14 4.15
N VAL A 25 8.07 14.65 3.76
CA VAL A 25 8.73 15.76 4.46
C VAL A 25 8.58 17.02 3.62
N SER A 26 8.14 18.12 4.25
CA SER A 26 8.08 19.43 3.57
C SER A 26 9.46 19.81 3.04
N ALA A 27 9.52 20.32 1.80
CA ALA A 27 10.76 20.83 1.22
C ALA A 27 11.38 21.95 2.09
N SER A 28 10.54 22.72 2.81
CA SER A 28 10.99 23.79 3.71
C SER A 28 11.84 23.31 4.88
N VAL A 29 11.85 22.00 5.19
CA VAL A 29 12.77 21.43 6.18
C VAL A 29 14.22 21.66 5.77
N SER A 30 14.51 21.75 4.47
CA SER A 30 15.86 22.02 3.99
C SER A 30 16.36 23.45 4.25
N ASP A 31 15.46 24.38 4.58
CA ASP A 31 15.78 25.78 4.85
C ASP A 31 16.40 26.00 6.25
N ASN A 32 16.35 25.00 7.13
CA ASN A 32 16.89 25.07 8.49
C ASN A 32 17.70 23.80 8.81
N GLU A 33 18.99 23.97 9.06
CA GLU A 33 19.92 22.86 9.26
C GLU A 33 19.62 22.02 10.52
N ASP A 34 19.20 22.65 11.62
CA ASP A 34 18.85 21.94 12.85
C ASP A 34 17.58 21.09 12.66
N ILE A 35 16.55 21.65 12.02
CA ILE A 35 15.31 20.94 11.72
C ILE A 35 15.56 19.81 10.73
N LYS A 36 16.40 20.04 9.71
CA LYS A 36 16.84 19.01 8.78
C LYS A 36 17.52 17.87 9.54
N ASN A 37 18.54 18.16 10.35
CA ASN A 37 19.28 17.14 11.09
C ASN A 37 18.37 16.33 12.03
N ALA A 38 17.46 17.00 12.75
CA ALA A 38 16.46 16.34 13.58
C ALA A 38 15.53 15.42 12.76
N THR A 39 15.08 15.88 11.59
CA THR A 39 14.23 15.10 10.69
C THR A 39 14.96 13.85 10.19
N TYR A 40 16.22 13.98 9.76
CA TYR A 40 17.02 12.83 9.33
C TYR A 40 17.31 11.85 10.49
N ALA A 41 17.55 12.35 11.70
CA ALA A 41 17.71 11.51 12.88
C ALA A 41 16.45 10.69 13.18
N PHE A 42 15.28 11.34 13.12
CA PHE A 42 13.98 10.67 13.25
C PHE A 42 13.77 9.61 12.16
N LEU A 43 13.95 9.96 10.89
CA LEU A 43 13.76 9.01 9.78
C LEU A 43 14.72 7.82 9.87
N LYS A 44 15.98 8.06 10.26
CA LYS A 44 16.96 6.99 10.50
C LYS A 44 16.50 6.03 11.58
N PHE A 45 15.93 6.55 12.67
CA PHE A 45 15.35 5.70 13.71
C PHE A 45 14.09 4.98 13.21
N TYR A 46 13.15 5.69 12.59
CA TYR A 46 11.89 5.12 12.10
C TYR A 46 12.10 3.94 11.13
N TYR A 47 13.12 4.03 10.26
CA TYR A 47 13.55 2.97 9.36
C TYR A 47 14.73 2.16 9.90
N SER A 48 14.84 2.00 11.22
CA SER A 48 15.84 1.14 11.86
C SER A 48 15.24 -0.21 12.28
N LYS A 49 16.12 -1.19 12.54
CA LYS A 49 15.71 -2.48 13.08
C LYS A 49 15.06 -2.32 14.47
N ASP A 50 15.57 -1.43 15.30
CA ASP A 50 15.05 -1.17 16.65
C ASP A 50 13.59 -0.67 16.59
N ALA A 51 13.29 0.26 15.68
CA ALA A 51 11.91 0.72 15.48
C ALA A 51 11.01 -0.39 14.89
N ALA A 52 11.56 -1.28 14.06
CA ALA A 52 10.81 -2.41 13.55
C ALA A 52 10.49 -3.45 14.63
N GLU A 53 11.43 -3.72 15.54
CA GLU A 53 11.22 -4.57 16.73
C GLU A 53 10.15 -3.97 17.64
N LEU A 54 10.20 -2.66 17.89
CA LEU A 54 9.17 -1.93 18.64
C LEU A 54 7.80 -2.02 17.97
N SER A 55 7.75 -1.91 16.64
CA SER A 55 6.50 -2.01 15.87
C SER A 55 5.87 -3.39 16.05
N TYR A 56 6.64 -4.47 15.83
CA TYR A 56 6.17 -5.83 16.08
C TYR A 56 5.74 -6.03 17.53
N GLY A 57 6.50 -5.55 18.51
CA GLY A 57 6.11 -5.63 19.93
C GLY A 57 4.76 -4.98 20.25
N ASN A 58 4.35 -3.98 19.46
CA ASN A 58 3.06 -3.30 19.58
C ASN A 58 1.99 -3.80 18.59
N SER A 59 2.20 -4.95 17.96
CA SER A 59 1.31 -5.54 16.94
C SER A 59 1.10 -4.65 15.70
N MET A 60 2.12 -3.87 15.31
CA MET A 60 2.11 -3.01 14.14
C MET A 60 3.16 -3.47 13.12
N PHE A 61 2.77 -3.53 11.84
CA PHE A 61 3.74 -3.85 10.79
C PHE A 61 4.76 -2.72 10.67
N PRO A 62 6.07 -3.04 10.65
CA PRO A 62 7.10 -2.02 10.53
C PRO A 62 7.13 -1.44 9.12
N ALA A 63 7.64 -0.21 9.00
CA ALA A 63 7.84 0.44 7.71
C ALA A 63 8.94 -0.21 6.85
N THR A 64 9.77 -1.07 7.45
CA THR A 64 10.85 -1.80 6.77
C THR A 64 10.96 -3.21 7.32
N SER A 65 11.13 -4.17 6.43
CA SER A 65 11.35 -5.58 6.76
C SER A 65 12.84 -5.86 6.98
N TYR A 66 13.16 -6.67 7.98
CA TYR A 66 14.52 -7.13 8.27
C TYR A 66 14.57 -8.65 8.30
N VAL A 67 15.64 -9.21 7.74
CA VAL A 67 15.86 -10.67 7.77
C VAL A 67 15.92 -11.15 9.23
N GLY A 68 15.15 -12.20 9.52
CA GLY A 68 15.07 -12.79 10.86
C GLY A 68 14.22 -12.00 11.86
N LEU A 69 13.53 -10.94 11.44
CA LEU A 69 12.59 -10.19 12.28
C LEU A 69 11.15 -10.50 11.86
N THR A 70 10.40 -11.15 12.74
CA THR A 70 9.01 -11.57 12.53
C THR A 70 8.15 -11.25 13.76
N PRO A 71 6.81 -11.17 13.63
CA PRO A 71 5.92 -11.08 14.78
C PRO A 71 6.13 -12.23 15.77
N ASP A 72 5.82 -12.00 17.05
CA ASP A 72 5.75 -13.07 18.05
C ASP A 72 4.60 -14.03 17.67
N SER A 73 4.79 -15.34 17.84
CA SER A 73 3.78 -16.35 17.47
C SER A 73 2.49 -16.26 18.27
N LYS A 74 2.48 -15.55 19.40
CA LYS A 74 1.27 -15.23 20.19
C LYS A 74 0.45 -14.10 19.57
N GLN A 75 1.01 -13.34 18.63
CA GLN A 75 0.30 -12.30 17.88
C GLN A 75 -0.41 -12.94 16.68
N TYR A 76 -1.33 -13.86 16.94
CA TYR A 76 -1.89 -14.78 15.94
C TYR A 76 -2.34 -14.11 14.63
N SER A 77 -3.09 -13.01 14.70
CA SER A 77 -3.55 -12.29 13.51
C SER A 77 -2.39 -11.68 12.71
N MET A 78 -1.37 -11.18 13.41
CA MET A 78 -0.20 -10.57 12.79
C MET A 78 0.71 -11.62 12.17
N SER A 79 0.95 -12.74 12.87
CA SER A 79 1.69 -13.88 12.32
C SER A 79 1.00 -14.44 11.09
N ALA A 80 -0.32 -14.65 11.13
CA ALA A 80 -1.09 -15.14 9.98
C ALA A 80 -1.02 -14.17 8.78
N MET A 81 -1.04 -12.86 9.04
CA MET A 81 -0.88 -11.87 7.98
C MET A 81 0.55 -11.83 7.43
N ALA A 82 1.58 -11.93 8.28
CA ALA A 82 2.97 -12.03 7.84
C ALA A 82 3.22 -13.29 6.98
N ASP A 83 2.63 -14.43 7.36
CA ASP A 83 2.69 -15.67 6.58
C ASP A 83 1.98 -15.51 5.23
N ALA A 84 0.78 -14.92 5.21
CA ALA A 84 0.03 -14.68 3.98
C ALA A 84 0.81 -13.77 2.99
N LEU A 85 1.51 -12.76 3.51
CA LEU A 85 2.35 -11.85 2.72
C LEU A 85 3.70 -12.48 2.31
N SER A 86 4.08 -13.62 2.89
CA SER A 86 5.34 -14.33 2.58
C SER A 86 5.22 -15.34 1.42
N ASN A 87 4.19 -15.20 0.58
CA ASN A 87 3.86 -16.11 -0.52
C ASN A 87 4.75 -16.01 -1.78
N GLY A 88 5.79 -15.17 -1.76
CA GLY A 88 6.69 -14.95 -2.89
C GLY A 88 6.13 -14.12 -4.05
N TYR A 89 4.92 -13.55 -3.92
CA TYR A 89 4.33 -12.67 -4.93
C TYR A 89 5.07 -11.32 -4.94
N GLU A 90 5.26 -10.77 -6.13
CA GLU A 90 5.87 -9.45 -6.28
C GLU A 90 4.93 -8.36 -5.76
N SER A 91 5.52 -7.26 -5.31
CA SER A 91 4.75 -6.07 -4.96
C SER A 91 4.88 -5.05 -6.09
N PRO A 92 3.78 -4.41 -6.52
CA PRO A 92 3.89 -3.25 -7.42
C PRO A 92 4.66 -2.11 -6.73
N VAL A 93 5.11 -1.12 -7.50
CA VAL A 93 5.88 0.03 -6.97
C VAL A 93 4.98 1.02 -6.20
N ALA A 94 3.72 1.14 -6.61
CA ALA A 94 2.74 2.04 -6.02
C ALA A 94 1.35 1.37 -6.02
N ALA A 95 0.49 1.80 -5.10
CA ALA A 95 -0.89 1.38 -5.10
C ALA A 95 -1.61 1.92 -6.36
N PRO A 96 -2.45 1.13 -7.05
CA PRO A 96 -3.07 1.52 -8.32
C PRO A 96 -3.90 2.80 -8.26
N ASP A 97 -4.49 3.09 -7.11
CA ASP A 97 -5.26 4.30 -6.87
C ASP A 97 -4.38 5.57 -6.84
N LEU A 98 -3.08 5.43 -6.55
CA LEU A 98 -2.10 6.52 -6.54
C LEU A 98 -1.45 6.77 -7.91
N THR A 99 -1.67 5.89 -8.90
CA THR A 99 -1.03 6.00 -10.22
C THR A 99 -1.95 6.59 -11.29
N VAL A 100 -3.19 6.89 -10.95
CA VAL A 100 -4.22 7.41 -11.87
C VAL A 100 -4.67 8.81 -11.47
N PRO A 101 -5.25 9.60 -12.40
CA PRO A 101 -5.86 10.90 -12.05
C PRO A 101 -6.93 10.76 -10.97
N SER A 102 -7.11 11.78 -10.13
CA SER A 102 -8.06 11.73 -9.00
C SER A 102 -9.50 11.40 -9.40
N ALA A 103 -9.95 11.81 -10.59
CA ALA A 103 -11.28 11.45 -11.10
C ALA A 103 -11.39 9.94 -11.38
N VAL A 104 -10.34 9.33 -11.92
CA VAL A 104 -10.27 7.87 -12.14
C VAL A 104 -10.18 7.14 -10.81
N GLN A 105 -9.40 7.66 -9.85
CA GLN A 105 -9.30 7.12 -8.50
C GLN A 105 -10.67 7.09 -7.80
N GLN A 106 -11.41 8.19 -7.87
CA GLN A 106 -12.77 8.26 -7.32
C GLN A 106 -13.70 7.24 -7.98
N SER A 107 -13.65 7.12 -9.31
CA SER A 107 -14.45 6.14 -10.04
C SER A 107 -14.06 4.69 -9.73
N LEU A 108 -12.78 4.42 -9.44
CA LEU A 108 -12.31 3.10 -9.00
C LEU A 108 -12.97 2.71 -7.67
N TYR A 109 -12.93 3.59 -6.67
CA TYR A 109 -13.55 3.31 -5.37
C TYR A 109 -15.08 3.23 -5.46
N ASP A 110 -15.73 4.16 -6.16
CA ASP A 110 -17.19 4.11 -6.38
C ASP A 110 -17.58 2.81 -7.11
N GLY A 111 -16.81 2.41 -8.12
CA GLY A 111 -17.01 1.16 -8.84
C GLY A 111 -16.89 -0.07 -7.95
N LEU A 112 -15.81 -0.17 -7.16
CA LEU A 112 -15.59 -1.29 -6.24
C LEU A 112 -16.70 -1.41 -5.19
N PHE A 113 -17.04 -0.30 -4.52
CA PHE A 113 -18.11 -0.30 -3.52
C PHE A 113 -19.48 -0.54 -4.15
N GLY A 114 -19.76 0.06 -5.31
CA GLY A 114 -21.00 -0.13 -6.02
C GLY A 114 -21.22 -1.58 -6.47
N VAL A 115 -20.17 -2.28 -6.91
CA VAL A 115 -20.24 -3.73 -7.21
C VAL A 115 -20.49 -4.55 -5.95
N MET A 116 -19.75 -4.29 -4.86
CA MET A 116 -19.94 -5.00 -3.59
C MET A 116 -21.34 -4.80 -3.00
N GLN A 117 -21.94 -3.62 -3.20
CA GLN A 117 -23.28 -3.28 -2.74
C GLN A 117 -24.38 -3.66 -3.74
N GLY A 118 -24.03 -4.19 -4.92
CA GLY A 118 -24.99 -4.54 -5.98
C GLY A 118 -25.63 -3.36 -6.70
N THR A 119 -25.10 -2.14 -6.52
CA THR A 119 -25.55 -0.92 -7.23
C THR A 119 -25.05 -0.91 -8.68
N TYR A 120 -23.89 -1.53 -8.95
CA TYR A 120 -23.32 -1.67 -10.29
C TYR A 120 -23.00 -3.14 -10.60
N THR A 121 -23.06 -3.50 -11.88
CA THR A 121 -22.34 -4.68 -12.38
C THR A 121 -20.85 -4.36 -12.54
N PRO A 122 -19.95 -5.36 -12.56
CA PRO A 122 -18.54 -5.14 -12.87
C PRO A 122 -18.31 -4.37 -14.18
N GLN A 123 -19.13 -4.63 -15.20
CA GLN A 123 -19.05 -3.93 -16.49
C GLN A 123 -19.46 -2.46 -16.39
N GLN A 124 -20.48 -2.14 -15.60
CA GLN A 124 -20.89 -0.75 -15.35
C GLN A 124 -19.82 0.02 -14.60
N ALA A 125 -19.21 -0.59 -13.57
CA ALA A 125 -18.10 0.00 -12.84
C ALA A 125 -16.91 0.29 -13.76
N LEU A 126 -16.54 -0.66 -14.63
CA LEU A 126 -15.46 -0.47 -15.60
C LEU A 126 -15.77 0.67 -16.58
N THR A 127 -16.99 0.73 -17.13
CA THR A 127 -17.41 1.79 -18.06
C THR A 127 -17.25 3.17 -17.44
N LYS A 128 -17.64 3.33 -16.16
CA LYS A 128 -17.49 4.60 -15.43
C LYS A 128 -16.02 5.01 -15.27
N MET A 129 -15.13 4.05 -15.02
CA MET A 129 -13.70 4.32 -14.93
C MET A 129 -13.11 4.76 -16.28
N ASP A 130 -13.53 4.13 -17.38
CA ASP A 130 -13.12 4.50 -18.74
C ASP A 130 -13.60 5.92 -19.10
N GLU A 131 -14.84 6.26 -18.76
CA GLU A 131 -15.38 7.62 -18.92
C GLU A 131 -14.59 8.65 -18.08
N ALA A 132 -14.29 8.33 -16.83
CA ALA A 132 -13.48 9.19 -15.97
C ALA A 132 -12.08 9.43 -16.56
N LEU A 133 -11.45 8.39 -17.11
CA LEU A 133 -10.14 8.48 -17.76
C LEU A 133 -10.20 9.33 -19.04
N ALA A 134 -11.23 9.15 -19.85
CA ALA A 134 -11.42 9.94 -21.08
C ALA A 134 -11.59 11.44 -20.79
N ASN A 135 -12.23 11.79 -19.68
CA ASN A 135 -12.47 13.16 -19.24
C ASN A 135 -11.34 13.78 -18.39
N SER A 136 -10.29 13.01 -18.07
CA SER A 136 -9.14 13.48 -17.28
C SER A 136 -7.98 13.98 -18.14
N LYS A 137 -8.21 14.20 -19.44
CA LYS A 137 -7.22 14.69 -20.42
C LYS A 137 -7.23 16.20 -20.54
#